data_AF-A0A1J0PE82-F1
#
_entry.id   AF-A0A1J0PE82-F1
#
_cell.length_a   1.000
_cell.length_b   1.000
_cell.length_c   1.000
_cell.angle_alpha   90.00
_cell.angle_beta   90.00
_cell.angle_gamma   90.00
#
_symmetry.space_group_name_H-M   'P 1'
#
loop_
_entity.id
_entity.type
_entity.pdbx_description
1 polymer ?
#
loop_
_entity_poly.entity_id
_entity_poly.type
_entity_poly.pdbx_seq_one_letter_code
_entity_poly.pdbx_strand_id
1 'polypeptide(L)' 'MQVSAVISTYLLTHLHHILQRAEYAANQEGHQPLAANYAQLRKVLCLDARSMEVEDTSAVAHLEVEPPCAA' A
#
# COMPACT_ATOMS: atom_id res chain seq x y z
N MET A 1 3.76 -21.53 -10.55
CA MET A 1 4.73 -20.60 -9.94
C MET A 1 4.07 -19.23 -9.98
N GLN A 2 3.28 -18.89 -8.97
CA GLN A 2 2.67 -17.57 -8.86
C GLN A 2 3.84 -16.65 -8.49
N VAL A 3 4.28 -15.83 -9.44
CA VAL A 3 5.30 -14.81 -9.21
C VAL A 3 4.62 -13.69 -8.43
N SER A 4 4.20 -13.97 -7.21
CA SER A 4 3.84 -12.94 -6.24
C SER A 4 5.17 -12.41 -5.74
N ALA A 5 5.73 -11.45 -6.48
CA ALA A 5 6.88 -10.71 -6.01
C ALA A 5 6.52 -10.16 -4.64
N VAL A 6 7.24 -10.58 -3.60
CA VAL A 6 7.16 -9.98 -2.27
C VAL A 6 7.61 -8.53 -2.44
N ILE A 7 6.68 -7.64 -2.76
CA ILE A 7 6.92 -6.21 -2.77
C ILE A 7 7.08 -5.84 -1.30
N SER A 8 8.31 -5.59 -0.88
CA SER A 8 8.58 -5.08 0.47
C SER A 8 7.76 -3.80 0.70
N THR A 9 7.33 -3.57 1.93
CA THR A 9 6.63 -2.34 2.35
C THR A 9 7.31 -1.08 1.85
N TYR A 10 8.64 -1.03 1.84
CA TYR A 10 9.43 0.06 1.25
C TYR A 10 9.10 0.30 -0.23
N LEU A 11 9.09 -0.74 -1.06
CA LEU A 11 8.80 -0.62 -2.50
C LEU A 11 7.36 -0.19 -2.72
N LEU A 12 6.42 -0.67 -1.90
CA LEU A 12 5.03 -0.26 -1.95
C LEU A 12 4.85 1.23 -1.65
N THR A 13 5.46 1.71 -0.57
CA THR A 13 5.45 3.14 -0.21
C THR A 13 6.15 3.98 -1.28
N HIS A 14 7.26 3.48 -1.85
CA HIS A 14 8.00 4.18 -2.89
C HIS A 14 7.17 4.35 -4.17
N LEU A 15 6.53 3.26 -4.63
CA LEU A 15 5.66 3.27 -5.80
C LEU A 15 4.43 4.17 -5.58
N HIS A 16 3.84 4.16 -4.39
CA HIS A 16 2.73 5.04 -4.05
C HIS A 16 3.11 6.52 -4.24
N HIS A 17 4.26 6.93 -3.71
CA HIS A 17 4.76 8.30 -3.83
C HIS A 17 5.10 8.68 -5.28
N ILE A 18 5.71 7.77 -6.05
CA ILE A 18 6.00 8.02 -7.47
C ILE A 18 4.71 8.25 -8.25
N LEU A 19 3.69 7.39 -8.06
CA LEU A 19 2.41 7.50 -8.75
C LEU A 19 1.67 8.80 -8.37
N GLN A 20 1.67 9.17 -7.09
CA GLN A 20 1.07 10.43 -6.63
C GLN A 20 1.77 11.65 -7.25
N ARG A 21 3.10 11.62 -7.35
CA ARG A 21 3.87 12.71 -7.96
C ARG A 21 3.65 12.78 -9.47
N ALA A 22 3.53 11.65 -10.15
CA ALA A 22 3.20 11.57 -11.56
C ALA A 22 1.77 12.04 -11.86
N GLU A 23 0.79 11.69 -11.02
CA GLU A 23 -0.58 12.19 -11.05
C GLU A 23 -0.61 13.73 -10.97
N TYR A 24 0.13 14.29 -10.01
CA TYR A 24 0.22 15.73 -9.83
C TYR A 24 0.86 16.44 -11.04
N ALA A 25 1.96 15.89 -11.58
CA ALA A 25 2.61 16.43 -12.78
C ALA A 25 1.67 16.39 -14.00
N ALA A 26 1.02 15.25 -14.24
CA ALA A 26 0.05 15.11 -15.35
C ALA A 26 -1.15 16.07 -15.21
N ASN A 27 -1.61 16.33 -13.98
CA ASN A 27 -2.64 17.33 -13.72
C ASN A 27 -2.18 18.76 -14.04
N GLN A 28 -0.94 19.12 -13.69
CA GLN A 28 -0.39 20.44 -14.01
C GLN A 28 -0.20 20.65 -15.51
N GLU A 29 0.15 19.60 -16.23
CA GLU A 29 0.32 19.63 -17.70
C GLU A 29 -1.03 19.54 -18.45
N GLY A 30 -2.15 19.39 -17.74
CA GLY A 30 -3.49 19.26 -18.35
C GLY A 30 -3.78 17.88 -18.96
N HIS A 31 -2.90 16.90 -18.75
CA HIS A 31 -3.06 15.52 -19.20
C HIS A 31 -3.98 14.72 -18.25
N GLN A 32 -5.24 15.14 -18.17
CA GLN A 32 -6.29 14.51 -17.37
C GLN A 32 -6.41 12.97 -17.51
N PRO A 33 -6.39 12.36 -18.72
CA PRO A 33 -6.46 10.91 -18.83
C PRO A 33 -5.24 10.19 -18.22
N LEU A 34 -4.07 10.83 -18.27
CA LEU A 34 -2.84 10.29 -17.68
C LEU A 34 -2.87 10.42 -16.15
N ALA A 35 -3.35 11.55 -15.62
CA ALA A 35 -3.56 11.71 -14.18
C ALA A 35 -4.55 10.68 -13.62
N ALA A 36 -5.67 10.45 -14.32
CA ALA A 36 -6.64 9.42 -13.95
C ALA A 36 -6.02 8.01 -13.95
N ASN A 37 -5.16 7.71 -14.93
CA ASN A 37 -4.45 6.44 -14.98
C ASN A 37 -3.53 6.23 -13.75
N TYR A 38 -2.73 7.24 -13.38
CA TYR A 38 -1.88 7.18 -12.20
C TYR A 38 -2.68 7.01 -10.90
N ALA A 39 -3.82 7.70 -10.77
CA ALA A 39 -4.73 7.54 -9.64
C ALA A 39 -5.31 6.10 -9.56
N GLN A 40 -5.69 5.52 -10.69
CA GLN A 40 -6.16 4.13 -10.75
C GLN A 40 -5.07 3.12 -10.37
N LEU A 41 -3.85 3.30 -10.89
CA LEU A 41 -2.71 2.45 -10.53
C LEU A 41 -2.42 2.52 -9.03
N ARG A 42 -2.46 3.72 -8.43
CA ARG A 42 -2.27 3.92 -6.99
C ARG A 42 -3.35 3.21 -6.17
N LYS A 43 -4.60 3.20 -6.65
CA LYS A 43 -5.71 2.47 -6.03
C LYS A 43 -5.49 0.95 -6.06
N VAL A 44 -5.06 0.41 -7.21
CA VAL A 44 -4.74 -1.02 -7.36
C VAL A 44 -3.58 -1.41 -6.46
N LEU A 45 -2.51 -0.62 -6.42
CA LEU A 45 -1.36 -0.84 -5.55
C LEU A 45 -1.77 -0.90 -4.06
N CYS A 46 -2.66 -0.01 -3.61
CA CYS A 46 -3.16 -0.05 -2.24
C CYS A 46 -4.12 -1.22 -1.95
N LEU A 47 -4.84 -1.73 -2.95
CA LEU A 47 -5.66 -2.93 -2.80
C LEU A 47 -4.78 -4.17 -2.67
N ASP A 48 -3.76 -4.27 -3.52
CA ASP A 48 -2.75 -5.35 -3.47
C ASP A 48 -2.00 -5.34 -2.14
N ALA A 49 -1.61 -4.16 -1.65
CA ALA A 49 -1.01 -3.97 -0.31
C ALA A 49 -1.86 -4.59 0.80
N ARG A 50 -3.15 -4.25 0.83
CA ARG A 50 -4.08 -4.74 1.86
C ARG A 50 -4.34 -6.23 1.72
N SER A 51 -4.39 -6.75 0.50
CA SER A 51 -4.50 -8.19 0.26
C SER A 51 -3.25 -8.94 0.77
N MET A 52 -2.06 -8.36 0.62
CA MET A 52 -0.81 -8.92 1.18
C MET A 52 -0.77 -8.80 2.72
N GLU A 53 -1.19 -7.66 3.29
CA GLU A 53 -1.28 -7.49 4.75
C GLU A 53 -2.28 -8.48 5.40
N VAL A 54 -3.30 -8.92 4.67
CA VAL A 54 -4.26 -9.94 5.18
C VAL A 54 -3.64 -11.34 5.25
N GLU A 55 -2.53 -11.64 4.53
CA GLU A 55 -1.74 -12.86 4.75
C GLU A 55 -0.75 -12.73 5.93
N ASP A 56 -0.27 -11.51 6.24
CA ASP A 56 0.72 -11.25 7.30
C ASP A 56 0.13 -10.74 8.64
N THR A 57 -1.19 -10.56 8.74
CA THR A 57 -1.86 -10.15 10.01
C THR A 57 -1.89 -11.25 11.09
N SER A 58 -1.27 -12.40 10.84
CA SER A 58 -0.81 -13.29 11.92
C SER A 58 0.33 -12.68 12.75
N ALA A 59 0.96 -11.57 12.34
CA ALA A 59 2.16 -11.05 12.98
C ALA A 59 2.01 -9.71 13.73
N VAL A 60 0.85 -9.05 13.71
CA VAL A 60 0.67 -7.77 14.45
C VAL A 60 -0.68 -7.68 15.16
N ALA A 61 -1.00 -8.72 15.93
CA ALA A 61 -2.05 -8.69 16.95
C ALA A 61 -1.69 -9.59 18.15
N HIS A 62 -0.47 -9.47 18.68
CA HIS A 62 -0.16 -9.82 20.06
C HIS A 62 0.48 -8.60 20.75
N LEU A 63 -0.33 -7.55 20.92
CA LEU A 63 -0.23 -6.76 22.15
C LEU A 63 -1.18 -7.42 23.16
N GLU A 64 -0.84 -8.65 23.56
CA GLU A 64 -1.29 -9.18 24.84
C GLU A 64 -0.48 -8.47 25.91
N VAL A 65 -1.01 -7.36 26.44
CA VAL A 65 -0.68 -6.94 27.79
C VAL A 65 -1.86 -7.39 28.64
N GLU A 66 -1.66 -8.58 29.21
CA GLU A 66 -2.48 -9.25 30.22
C GLU A 66 -2.98 -8.28 31.32
N PRO A 67 -4.19 -8.50 31.86
CA PRO A 67 -4.68 -7.76 33.02
C PRO A 67 -3.88 -8.13 34.28
N PRO A 68 -3.48 -7.19 35.15
CA PRO A 68 -2.85 -7.56 36.41
C PRO A 68 -3.90 -8.15 37.35
N CYS A 69 -3.92 -9.48 37.45
CA CYS A 69 -4.62 -10.19 38.52
C CYS A 69 -3.68 -10.29 39.75
N ALA A 70 -4.04 -9.56 40.80
CA ALA A 70 -3.81 -9.76 42.23
C ALA A 70 -2.46 -10.30 42.75
N ALA A 71 -1.84 -9.50 43.63
CA ALA A 71 -1.15 -9.95 44.84
C ALA A 71 -1.45 -8.96 45.98
#